data_AF-A0A924JDT7-F1
#
_entry.id   AF-A0A924JDT7-F1
#
_cell.length_a   1.000
_cell.length_b   1.000
_cell.length_c   1.000
_cell.angle_alpha   90.00
_cell.angle_beta   90.00
_cell.angle_gamma   90.00
#
_symmetry.space_group_name_H-M   'P 1'
#
loop_
_entity.id
_entity.type
_entity.pdbx_description
1 polymer ?
#
loop_
_entity_poly.entity_id
_entity_poly.type
_entity_poly.pdbx_seq_one_letter_code
_entity_poly.pdbx_strand_id
1 'polypeptide(L)'
;MSVIKLITNFNWVLIVAYGAGVLYILPLQGSGTGHEMAGVGTILKVVIVVLLLVLIGLNRSASEWTKIVALLIELLVVLLLYYFFTN
;
A
#
# COMPACT_ATOMS: atom_id res chain seq x y z
N MET A 1 -23.43 -7.69 -12.32
CA MET A 1 -22.28 -6.89 -11.85
C MET A 1 -21.27 -6.81 -12.99
N SER A 2 -20.73 -5.65 -13.37
CA SER A 2 -19.67 -5.61 -14.40
C SER A 2 -18.33 -6.04 -13.82
N VAL A 3 -17.47 -6.66 -14.64
CA VAL A 3 -16.13 -7.13 -14.23
C VAL A 3 -15.30 -5.98 -13.62
N ILE A 4 -15.42 -4.78 -14.17
CA ILE A 4 -14.72 -3.58 -13.66
C ILE A 4 -15.19 -3.19 -12.26
N LYS A 5 -16.48 -3.34 -11.94
CA LYS A 5 -16.99 -3.10 -10.57
C LYS A 5 -16.40 -4.09 -9.58
N LEU A 6 -16.24 -5.35 -10.00
CA LEU A 6 -15.60 -6.38 -9.17
C LEU A 6 -14.13 -6.04 -8.90
N ILE A 7 -13.36 -5.67 -9.93
CA ILE A 7 -11.95 -5.22 -9.80
C ILE A 7 -11.86 -4.01 -8.88
N THR A 8 -12.71 -3.00 -9.07
CA THR A 8 -12.71 -1.78 -8.26
C THR A 8 -12.93 -2.10 -6.77
N ASN A 9 -13.90 -2.99 -6.48
CA ASN A 9 -14.20 -3.40 -5.11
C ASN A 9 -13.06 -4.20 -4.49
N PHE A 10 -12.44 -5.11 -5.27
CA PHE A 10 -11.30 -5.88 -4.79
C PHE A 10 -10.10 -5.00 -4.48
N ASN A 11 -9.79 -4.02 -5.36
CA ASN A 11 -8.76 -3.02 -5.09
C ASN A 11 -9.06 -2.24 -3.82
N TRP A 12 -10.32 -1.85 -3.57
CA TRP A 12 -10.68 -1.17 -2.32
C TRP A 12 -10.41 -2.05 -1.08
N VAL A 13 -10.68 -3.35 -1.15
CA VAL A 13 -10.37 -4.27 -0.05
C VAL A 13 -8.86 -4.31 0.21
N LEU A 14 -8.04 -4.40 -0.83
CA LEU A 14 -6.57 -4.42 -0.73
C LEU A 14 -6.02 -3.08 -0.24
N ILE A 15 -6.52 -1.96 -0.73
CA ILE A 15 -6.17 -0.60 -0.28
C ILE A 15 -6.49 -0.43 1.21
N VAL A 16 -7.65 -0.90 1.67
CA VAL A 16 -8.03 -0.82 3.09
C VAL A 16 -7.11 -1.68 3.93
N ALA A 17 -6.79 -2.91 3.50
CA ALA A 17 -5.86 -3.78 4.20
C ALA A 17 -4.46 -3.17 4.29
N TYR A 18 -3.95 -2.62 3.18
CA TYR A 18 -2.67 -1.92 3.14
C TYR A 18 -2.70 -0.69 4.04
N GLY A 19 -3.73 0.15 3.94
CA GLY A 19 -3.91 1.36 4.75
C GLY A 19 -3.97 1.07 6.25
N ALA A 20 -4.63 -0.01 6.66
CA ALA A 20 -4.62 -0.48 8.06
C ALA A 20 -3.21 -0.85 8.52
N GLY A 21 -2.43 -1.52 7.66
CA GLY A 21 -1.01 -1.80 7.90
C GLY A 21 -0.16 -0.54 8.02
N VAL A 22 -0.36 0.45 7.13
CA VAL A 22 0.32 1.75 7.21
C VAL A 22 0.05 2.44 8.55
N LEU A 23 -1.22 2.50 8.97
CA LEU A 23 -1.62 3.10 10.24
C LEU A 23 -1.10 2.34 11.46
N TYR A 24 -0.87 1.02 11.34
CA TYR A 24 -0.26 0.23 12.40
C TYR A 24 1.25 0.47 12.53
N ILE A 25 1.96 0.66 11.40
CA ILE A 25 3.42 0.80 11.38
C ILE A 25 3.86 2.24 11.69
N LEU A 26 3.10 3.25 11.26
CA LEU A 26 3.44 4.67 11.47
C LEU A 26 3.72 5.04 12.94
N PRO A 27 2.93 4.59 13.95
CA PRO A 27 3.14 4.90 15.36
C PRO A 27 4.28 4.08 15.99
N LEU A 28 4.49 2.83 15.56
CA LEU A 28 5.46 1.91 16.16
C LEU A 28 6.92 2.31 15.89
N GLN A 29 7.17 3.02 14.80
CA GLN A 29 8.50 3.54 14.45
C GLN A 29 8.84 4.88 15.14
N GLY A 30 8.18 5.23 16.25
CA GLY A 30 8.40 6.45 17.03
C GLY A 30 9.25 6.28 18.29
N SER A 31 9.55 5.05 18.72
CA SER A 31 10.15 4.78 20.04
C SER A 31 11.45 3.97 20.03
N GLY A 32 12.05 3.71 18.86
CA GLY A 32 13.31 2.99 18.77
C GLY A 32 14.49 3.88 19.13
N THR A 33 15.02 3.74 20.35
CA THR A 33 16.32 4.29 20.79
C THR A 33 17.51 3.51 20.18
N GLY A 34 17.34 2.94 18.98
CA GLY A 34 18.37 2.25 18.22
C GLY A 34 18.99 3.21 17.22
N HIS A 35 20.31 3.14 17.06
CA HIS A 35 21.09 3.96 16.12
C HIS A 35 20.82 3.57 14.65
N GLU A 36 19.55 3.53 14.24
CA GLU A 36 19.17 3.38 12.84
C GLU A 36 19.32 4.74 12.16
N MET A 37 20.02 4.77 11.03
CA MET A 37 20.38 5.98 10.28
C MET A 37 19.27 7.03 10.29
N ALA A 38 19.50 8.12 11.02
CA ALA A 38 18.57 9.22 11.16
C ALA A 38 18.21 9.77 9.77
N GLY A 39 16.99 9.47 9.30
CA GLY A 39 16.48 9.88 7.98
C GLY A 39 15.83 8.75 7.18
N VAL A 40 16.34 7.51 7.26
CA VAL A 40 15.82 6.38 6.47
C VAL A 40 14.40 6.01 6.90
N GLY A 41 14.16 5.95 8.22
CA GLY A 41 12.82 5.71 8.76
C GLY A 41 11.80 6.79 8.35
N THR A 42 12.22 8.06 8.30
CA THR A 42 11.33 9.17 7.89
C THR A 42 11.00 9.12 6.41
N ILE A 43 11.98 8.83 5.55
CA ILE A 43 11.74 8.68 4.09
C ILE A 43 10.80 7.51 3.82
N LEU A 44 11.00 6.37 4.50
CA LEU A 44 10.17 5.20 4.32
C LEU A 44 8.71 5.47 4.71
N LYS A 45 8.47 6.20 5.81
CA LYS A 45 7.12 6.62 6.22
C LYS A 45 6.42 7.45 5.13
N VAL A 46 7.13 8.42 4.56
CA VAL A 46 6.58 9.26 3.49
C VAL A 46 6.28 8.42 2.25
N VAL A 47 7.20 7.54 1.83
CA VAL A 47 7.01 6.66 0.66
C VAL A 47 5.79 5.75 0.83
N ILE A 48 5.62 5.13 2.00
CA ILE A 48 4.50 4.23 2.30
C ILE A 48 3.15 4.99 2.22
N VAL A 49 3.08 6.20 2.77
CA VAL A 49 1.86 7.03 2.71
C VAL A 49 1.59 7.51 1.28
N VAL A 50 2.63 7.93 0.55
CA VAL A 50 2.49 8.36 -0.85
C VAL A 50 2.01 7.21 -1.72
N LEU A 51 2.52 5.99 -1.52
CA LEU A 51 2.08 4.80 -2.27
C LEU A 51 0.58 4.52 -2.03
N LEU A 52 0.10 4.65 -0.79
CA LEU A 52 -1.33 4.51 -0.47
C LEU A 52 -2.18 5.53 -1.24
N LEU A 53 -1.76 6.79 -1.30
CA LEU A 53 -2.47 7.84 -2.04
C LEU A 53 -2.47 7.57 -3.55
N VAL A 54 -1.36 7.06 -4.10
CA VAL A 54 -1.26 6.66 -5.51
C VAL A 54 -2.25 5.53 -5.81
N LEU A 55 -2.32 4.50 -4.98
CA LEU A 55 -3.26 3.38 -5.17
C LEU A 55 -4.72 3.84 -5.13
N ILE A 56 -5.07 4.72 -4.18
CA ILE A 56 -6.39 5.35 -4.11
C ILE A 56 -6.70 6.13 -5.39
N GLY A 57 -5.75 6.94 -5.86
CA GLY A 57 -5.89 7.74 -7.08
C GLY A 57 -6.09 6.87 -8.33
N LEU A 58 -5.29 5.81 -8.46
CA LEU A 58 -5.40 4.86 -9.58
C LEU A 58 -6.74 4.12 -9.55
N ASN A 59 -7.22 3.67 -8.39
CA ASN A 59 -8.49 2.96 -8.29
C ASN A 59 -9.72 3.88 -8.48
N ARG A 60 -9.61 5.18 -8.14
CA ARG A 60 -10.65 6.20 -8.41
C ARG A 60 -10.72 6.66 -9.86
N SER A 61 -9.70 6.39 -10.66
CA SER A 61 -9.66 6.79 -12.07
C SER A 61 -10.82 6.17 -12.86
N ALA A 62 -11.33 6.91 -13.85
CA ALA A 62 -12.38 6.45 -14.76
C ALA A 62 -11.88 5.42 -15.78
N SER A 63 -10.56 5.37 -16.03
CA SER A 63 -9.96 4.41 -16.96
C SER A 63 -10.01 3.00 -16.38
N GLU A 64 -10.35 2.02 -17.21
CA GLU A 64 -10.37 0.61 -16.80
C GLU A 64 -8.94 0.08 -16.64
N TRP A 65 -8.03 0.54 -17.49
CA TRP A 65 -6.62 0.15 -17.47
C TRP A 65 -5.90 0.58 -16.19
N THR A 66 -6.23 1.75 -15.64
CA THR A 66 -5.63 2.22 -14.38
C THR A 66 -6.04 1.37 -13.19
N LYS A 67 -7.26 0.82 -13.20
CA LYS A 67 -7.74 -0.11 -12.16
C LYS A 67 -7.06 -1.47 -12.23
N ILE A 68 -6.80 -1.95 -13.45
CA ILE A 68 -6.02 -3.18 -13.67
C ILE A 68 -4.58 -2.99 -13.20
N VAL A 69 -3.97 -1.84 -13.53
CA VAL A 69 -2.61 -1.51 -13.05
C VAL A 69 -2.58 -1.38 -11.52
N ALA A 70 -3.58 -0.75 -10.89
CA ALA A 70 -3.68 -0.68 -9.43
C ALA A 70 -3.69 -2.07 -8.79
N LEU A 71 -4.51 -2.98 -9.33
CA LEU A 71 -4.59 -4.37 -8.88
C LEU A 71 -3.23 -5.08 -8.94
N LEU A 72 -2.49 -4.90 -10.06
CA LEU A 72 -1.17 -5.51 -10.23
C LEU A 72 -0.14 -4.97 -9.23
N ILE A 73 -0.15 -3.65 -8.98
CA ILE A 73 0.73 -3.03 -7.99
C ILE A 73 0.38 -3.53 -6.58
N GLU A 74 -0.90 -3.61 -6.23
CA GLU A 74 -1.34 -4.11 -4.92
C GLU A 74 -0.95 -5.57 -4.72
N LEU A 75 -1.10 -6.43 -5.74
CA LEU A 75 -0.62 -7.81 -5.71
C LEU A 75 0.89 -7.89 -5.49
N LEU A 76 1.66 -7.02 -6.14
CA LEU A 76 3.11 -6.96 -5.97
C LEU A 76 3.50 -6.56 -4.54
N VAL A 77 2.79 -5.59 -3.96
CA VAL A 77 2.99 -5.17 -2.57
C VAL A 77 2.68 -6.31 -1.61
N VAL A 78 1.57 -7.02 -1.82
CA VAL A 78 1.20 -8.20 -1.00
C VAL A 78 2.24 -9.31 -1.13
N LEU A 79 2.74 -9.59 -2.34
CA LEU A 79 3.80 -10.58 -2.56
C LEU A 79 5.12 -10.19 -1.89
N LEU A 80 5.50 -8.92 -1.96
CA LEU A 80 6.69 -8.41 -1.26
C LEU A 80 6.54 -8.57 0.25
N LEU A 81 5.39 -8.19 0.81
CA LEU A 81 5.12 -8.37 2.23
C LEU A 81 5.19 -9.86 2.62
N TYR A 82 4.54 -10.74 1.86
CA TYR A 82 4.61 -12.18 2.08
C TYR A 82 6.05 -12.70 2.07
N TYR A 83 6.86 -12.26 1.10
CA TYR A 83 8.26 -12.63 1.02
C TYR A 83 9.06 -12.20 2.25
N PHE A 84 8.89 -10.96 2.73
CA PHE A 84 9.57 -10.44 3.92
C PHE A 84 9.07 -11.02 5.24
N PHE A 85 7.82 -11.49 5.31
CA PHE A 85 7.30 -12.15 6.52
C PHE A 85 7.64 -13.64 6.58
N THR A 86 7.93 -14.26 5.43
CA THR A 86 8.18 -15.71 5.34
C THR A 86 9.68 -16.04 5.33
N ASN A 87 10.54 -15.14 4.86
CA ASN A 87 12.01 -15.28 4.87
C ASN A 87 12.65 -14.19 5.72
#